data_AF-A0A139W8L3-F1
#
_entry.id   AF-A0A139W8L3-F1
#
_cell.length_a   1.000
_cell.length_b   1.000
_cell.length_c   1.000
_cell.angle_alpha   90.00
_cell.angle_beta   90.00
_cell.angle_gamma   90.00
#
_symmetry.space_group_name_H-M   'P 1'
#
loop_
_entity.id
_entity.type
_entity.pdbx_description
1 polymer ?
#
loop_
_entity_poly.entity_id
_entity_poly.type
_entity_poly.pdbx_seq_one_letter_code
_entity_poly.pdbx_strand_id
1 'polypeptide(L)'
;NIGFIPSNYVKEKELLGLQQYEWYVNDMSRQRSESLLKQEDKEGCFVVRNSSTKGRKWTKKIHNVRKTVQKLQADALVVTSLDEIGWLLNIRGRDIPSSPLVRSYLLLDMERAWLYVNRSQLEANHVARYLTNSAKEANQLIE
;
A
#
# COMPACT_ATOMS: atom_id res chain seq x y z
N ASN A 1 -13.59 13.26 -20.03
CA ASN A 1 -12.15 13.05 -20.30
C ASN A 1 -11.74 11.67 -19.86
N ILE A 2 -11.61 10.74 -20.81
CA ILE A 2 -11.08 9.39 -20.55
C ILE A 2 -9.56 9.54 -20.56
N GLY A 3 -8.94 9.40 -19.38
CA GLY A 3 -7.49 9.55 -19.23
C GLY A 3 -6.73 8.47 -20.02
N PHE A 4 -5.75 8.89 -20.80
CA PHE A 4 -4.85 7.99 -21.51
C PHE A 4 -3.79 7.48 -20.54
N ILE A 5 -3.73 6.17 -20.31
CA ILE A 5 -2.64 5.55 -19.57
C ILE A 5 -1.54 5.22 -20.59
N PRO A 6 -0.35 5.85 -20.52
CA PRO A 6 0.73 5.54 -21.46
C PRO A 6 1.13 4.07 -21.33
N SER A 7 1.28 3.38 -22.46
CA SER A 7 1.60 1.95 -22.56
C SER A 7 2.83 1.54 -21.74
N ASN A 8 3.77 2.46 -21.53
CA ASN A 8 4.98 2.27 -20.72
C ASN A 8 4.68 1.95 -19.23
N TYR A 9 3.48 2.25 -18.75
CA TYR A 9 3.02 1.95 -17.38
C TYR A 9 2.12 0.71 -17.30
N VAL A 10 1.79 0.10 -18.45
CA VAL A 10 0.87 -1.04 -18.56
C VAL A 10 1.66 -2.23 -19.08
N LYS A 11 1.94 -3.21 -18.21
CA LYS A 11 2.51 -4.49 -18.63
C LYS A 11 1.38 -5.40 -19.09
N GLU A 12 1.56 -6.12 -20.20
CA GLU A 12 0.60 -7.14 -20.62
C GLU A 12 0.36 -8.16 -19.50
N LYS A 13 -0.87 -8.67 -19.42
CA LYS A 13 -1.27 -9.64 -18.40
C LYS A 13 -0.59 -10.98 -18.70
N GLU A 14 0.60 -11.15 -18.16
CA GLU A 14 1.33 -12.42 -18.19
C GLU A 14 0.52 -13.54 -17.50
N LEU A 15 0.69 -14.79 -17.94
CA LEU A 15 -0.06 -15.96 -17.46
C LEU A 15 -0.01 -16.15 -15.94
N LEU A 16 1.12 -15.79 -15.29
CA LEU A 16 1.31 -15.83 -13.84
C LEU A 16 1.04 -14.47 -13.16
N GLY A 17 0.92 -13.39 -13.93
CA GLY A 17 0.65 -12.04 -13.42
C GLY A 17 1.62 -11.60 -12.31
N LEU A 18 1.09 -11.04 -11.22
CA LEU A 18 1.90 -10.65 -10.06
C LEU A 18 2.51 -11.86 -9.32
N GLN A 19 2.00 -13.09 -9.52
CA GLN A 19 2.47 -14.30 -8.81
C GLN A 19 3.88 -14.72 -9.20
N GLN A 20 4.43 -14.16 -10.27
CA GLN A 20 5.80 -14.41 -10.68
C GLN A 20 6.85 -13.69 -9.82
N TYR A 21 6.44 -12.70 -9.02
CA TYR A 21 7.37 -11.92 -8.22
C TYR A 21 7.44 -12.46 -6.79
N GLU A 22 8.65 -12.71 -6.29
CA GLU A 22 8.87 -13.19 -4.91
C GLU A 22 8.27 -12.28 -3.83
N TRP A 23 8.11 -10.98 -4.13
CA TRP A 23 7.51 -9.99 -3.23
C TRP A 23 5.97 -10.02 -3.21
N TYR A 24 5.31 -10.77 -4.09
CA TYR A 24 3.86 -10.83 -4.16
C TYR A 24 3.34 -12.19 -3.67
N VAL A 25 2.75 -12.21 -2.48
CA VAL A 25 2.13 -13.43 -1.94
C VAL A 25 0.64 -13.25 -1.72
N ASN A 26 -0.13 -13.86 -2.61
CA ASN A 26 -1.59 -13.71 -2.71
C ASN A 26 -2.36 -14.35 -1.53
N ASP A 27 -2.02 -15.60 -1.17
CA ASP A 27 -2.76 -16.43 -0.19
C ASP A 27 -2.01 -16.63 1.15
N MET A 28 -1.24 -15.62 1.59
CA MET A 28 -0.59 -15.72 2.89
C MET A 28 -1.56 -15.25 3.99
N SER A 29 -1.50 -15.81 5.20
CA SER A 29 -2.18 -15.31 6.42
C SER A 29 -1.32 -14.33 7.23
N ARG A 30 -1.94 -13.49 8.08
CA ARG A 30 -1.24 -12.50 8.95
C ARG A 30 -0.04 -13.12 9.66
N GLN A 31 -0.29 -14.21 10.39
CA GLN A 31 0.70 -14.94 11.15
C GLN A 31 1.83 -15.49 10.28
N ARG A 32 1.52 -16.01 9.09
CA ARG A 32 2.54 -16.59 8.21
C ARG A 32 3.51 -15.54 7.66
N SER A 33 3.04 -14.32 7.37
CA SER A 33 3.95 -13.23 6.99
C SER A 33 4.79 -12.74 8.15
N GLU A 34 4.22 -12.67 9.34
CA GLU A 34 4.95 -12.30 10.56
C GLU A 34 6.07 -13.29 10.87
N SER A 35 5.83 -14.60 10.72
CA SER A 35 6.87 -15.63 10.92
C SER A 35 7.99 -15.57 9.88
N LEU A 36 7.68 -15.36 8.60
CA LEU A 36 8.68 -15.27 7.54
C LEU A 36 9.55 -14.01 7.68
N LEU A 37 8.94 -12.86 7.98
CA LEU A 37 9.69 -11.61 8.22
C LEU A 37 10.57 -11.69 9.48
N LYS A 38 10.19 -12.50 10.47
CA LYS A 38 11.01 -12.78 11.66
C LYS A 38 12.18 -13.73 11.38
N GLN A 39 12.03 -14.67 10.45
CA GLN A 39 13.07 -15.64 10.08
C GLN A 39 14.12 -15.05 9.15
N GLU A 40 13.70 -14.24 8.17
CA GLU A 40 14.64 -13.63 7.23
C GLU A 40 15.11 -12.29 7.78
N ASP A 41 16.42 -12.15 8.00
CA ASP A 41 17.03 -10.93 8.53
C ASP A 41 17.08 -9.78 7.49
N LYS A 42 15.92 -9.40 6.94
CA LYS A 42 15.76 -8.36 5.91
C LYS A 42 15.19 -7.04 6.50
N GLU A 43 15.89 -5.91 6.37
CA GLU A 43 15.37 -4.58 6.75
C GLU A 43 14.47 -3.93 5.67
N GLY A 44 13.30 -3.36 6.03
CA GLY A 44 12.43 -2.61 5.10
C GLY A 44 10.92 -2.94 5.08
N CYS A 45 10.24 -2.54 4.00
CA CYS A 45 8.80 -2.72 3.74
C CYS A 45 8.58 -3.75 2.63
N PHE A 46 7.95 -4.89 2.93
CA PHE A 46 8.16 -6.13 2.18
C PHE A 46 6.92 -6.77 1.54
N VAL A 47 5.72 -6.50 2.03
CA VAL A 47 4.55 -7.28 1.59
C VAL A 47 3.36 -6.38 1.32
N VAL A 48 2.94 -6.37 0.07
CA VAL A 48 1.59 -5.98 -0.34
C VAL A 48 0.72 -7.22 -0.20
N ARG A 49 -0.20 -7.21 0.77
CA ARG A 49 -1.19 -8.30 0.85
C ARG A 49 -2.39 -7.97 -0.01
N ASN A 50 -2.94 -9.00 -0.64
CA ASN A 50 -4.33 -8.92 -0.99
C ASN A 50 -5.17 -8.85 0.28
N SER A 51 -6.07 -7.88 0.31
CA SER A 51 -7.08 -7.77 1.36
C SER A 51 -7.77 -9.12 1.53
N SER A 52 -7.98 -9.55 2.77
CA SER A 52 -8.73 -10.77 3.12
C SER A 52 -10.13 -10.81 2.50
N THR A 53 -10.67 -9.65 2.09
CA THR A 53 -11.78 -9.55 1.14
C THR A 53 -11.26 -9.45 -0.29
N LYS A 54 -11.57 -10.45 -1.15
CA LYS A 54 -11.28 -10.44 -2.59
C LYS A 54 -11.73 -9.11 -3.22
N GLY A 55 -10.82 -8.44 -3.93
CA GLY A 55 -11.12 -7.23 -4.71
C GLY A 55 -11.13 -5.90 -3.94
N ARG A 56 -10.81 -5.86 -2.64
CA ARG A 56 -10.63 -4.58 -1.93
C ARG A 56 -9.21 -4.01 -2.10
N LYS A 57 -9.04 -3.22 -3.15
CA LYS A 57 -7.86 -2.35 -3.34
C LYS A 57 -7.79 -1.29 -2.24
N TRP A 58 -6.59 -0.90 -1.83
CA TRP A 58 -6.37 0.14 -0.82
C TRP A 58 -7.00 1.48 -1.21
N THR A 59 -7.05 1.80 -2.50
CA THR A 59 -7.69 3.00 -3.07
C THR A 59 -9.19 3.10 -2.73
N LYS A 60 -9.88 1.97 -2.58
CA LYS A 60 -11.28 1.93 -2.12
C LYS A 60 -11.40 2.23 -0.62
N LYS A 61 -10.42 1.82 0.19
CA LYS A 61 -10.35 2.17 1.62
C LYS A 61 -10.15 3.68 1.78
N ILE A 62 -9.21 4.25 1.05
CA ILE A 62 -8.96 5.71 1.04
C ILE A 62 -10.21 6.49 0.61
N HIS A 63 -10.91 6.03 -0.44
CA HIS A 63 -12.16 6.67 -0.86
C HIS A 63 -13.24 6.69 0.25
N ASN A 64 -13.37 5.59 1.01
CA ASN A 64 -14.30 5.54 2.15
C ASN A 64 -13.86 6.44 3.31
N VAL A 65 -12.55 6.54 3.58
CA VAL A 65 -12.01 7.47 4.57
C VAL A 65 -12.31 8.90 4.16
N ARG A 66 -12.09 9.30 2.90
CA ARG A 66 -12.42 10.64 2.40
C ARG A 66 -13.90 10.99 2.55
N LYS A 67 -14.81 10.04 2.30
CA LYS A 67 -16.25 10.25 2.58
C LYS A 67 -16.53 10.54 4.05
N THR A 68 -15.76 9.95 4.95
CA THR A 68 -15.89 10.18 6.39
C THR A 68 -15.34 11.55 6.77
N VAL A 69 -14.16 11.90 6.27
CA VAL A 69 -13.54 13.24 6.43
C VAL A 69 -14.49 14.34 5.95
N GLN A 70 -15.09 14.18 4.77
CA GLN A 70 -16.07 15.12 4.22
C GLN A 70 -17.33 15.25 5.10
N LYS A 71 -17.86 14.14 5.62
CA LYS A 71 -19.02 14.16 6.53
C LYS A 71 -18.73 14.89 7.83
N LEU A 72 -17.48 14.85 8.28
CA LEU A 72 -17.01 15.57 9.46
C LEU A 72 -16.66 17.03 9.16
N GLN A 73 -16.87 17.51 7.93
CA GLN A 73 -16.53 18.86 7.47
C GLN A 73 -15.06 19.23 7.73
N ALA A 74 -14.16 18.24 7.61
CA ALA A 74 -12.73 18.44 7.72
C ALA A 74 -12.07 18.43 6.34
N ASP A 75 -10.96 19.16 6.20
CA ASP A 75 -10.22 19.27 4.93
C ASP A 75 -9.23 18.12 4.70
N ALA A 76 -8.71 17.56 5.79
CA ALA A 76 -7.70 16.51 5.77
C ALA A 76 -7.72 15.62 7.03
N LEU A 77 -7.03 14.49 6.95
CA LEU A 77 -6.79 13.55 8.04
C LEU A 77 -5.30 13.21 8.12
N VAL A 78 -4.72 13.34 9.31
CA VAL A 78 -3.40 12.81 9.64
C VAL A 78 -3.57 11.48 10.33
N VAL A 79 -2.96 10.42 9.79
CA VAL A 79 -2.93 9.09 10.39
C VAL A 79 -1.52 8.84 10.92
N THR A 80 -1.42 8.65 12.24
CA THR A 80 -0.16 8.38 12.97
C THR A 80 -0.06 6.94 13.46
N SER A 81 -1.18 6.21 13.52
CA SER A 81 -1.21 4.80 13.90
C SER A 81 -0.61 3.95 12.77
N LEU A 82 0.48 3.25 13.06
CA LEU A 82 1.18 2.42 12.07
C LEU A 82 0.33 1.25 11.59
N ASP A 83 -0.47 0.65 12.49
CA ASP A 83 -1.40 -0.42 12.13
C ASP A 83 -2.45 0.06 11.12
N GLU A 84 -3.00 1.26 11.34
CA GLU A 84 -3.97 1.89 10.44
C GLU A 84 -3.35 2.23 9.09
N ILE A 85 -2.14 2.79 9.06
CA ILE A 85 -1.44 3.08 7.80
C ILE A 85 -1.19 1.78 7.01
N GLY A 86 -0.68 0.75 7.68
CA GLY A 86 -0.46 -0.55 7.06
C GLY A 86 -1.78 -1.16 6.55
N TRP A 87 -2.87 -1.03 7.30
CA TRP A 87 -4.18 -1.50 6.87
C TRP A 87 -4.73 -0.70 5.70
N LEU A 88 -4.62 0.63 5.72
CA LEU A 88 -5.14 1.51 4.69
C LEU A 88 -4.46 1.25 3.36
N LEU A 89 -3.12 1.16 3.34
CA LEU A 89 -2.30 1.03 2.14
C LEU A 89 -1.99 -0.42 1.76
N ASN A 90 -2.42 -1.40 2.56
CA ASN A 90 -2.06 -2.82 2.45
C ASN A 90 -0.55 -3.11 2.48
N ILE A 91 0.25 -2.26 3.12
CA ILE A 91 1.72 -2.42 3.25
C ILE A 91 2.11 -3.03 4.60
N ARG A 92 3.21 -3.77 4.65
CA ARG A 92 3.81 -4.34 5.87
C ARG A 92 5.34 -4.24 5.79
N GLY A 93 5.99 -4.03 6.93
CA GLY A 93 7.46 -3.91 7.01
C GLY A 93 7.99 -4.42 8.33
N ARG A 94 9.24 -4.09 8.65
CA ARG A 94 9.95 -4.64 9.83
C ARG A 94 10.62 -3.55 10.69
N ASP A 95 10.14 -2.32 10.61
CA ASP A 95 10.74 -1.20 11.37
C ASP A 95 10.47 -1.30 12.87
N ILE A 96 9.43 -2.03 13.26
CA ILE A 96 9.05 -2.24 14.65
C ILE A 96 9.41 -3.68 15.06
N PRO A 97 10.26 -3.88 16.08
CA PRO A 97 10.59 -5.21 16.55
C PRO A 97 9.33 -6.03 16.85
N SER A 98 9.29 -7.26 16.36
CA SER A 98 8.20 -8.23 16.55
C SER A 98 6.82 -7.88 15.95
N SER A 99 6.68 -6.71 15.30
CA SER A 99 5.44 -6.26 14.64
C SER A 99 5.69 -5.94 13.16
N PRO A 100 4.82 -6.38 12.22
CA PRO A 100 5.07 -6.21 10.79
C PRO A 100 4.72 -4.79 10.29
N LEU A 101 5.23 -3.77 10.96
CA LEU A 101 4.86 -2.36 10.75
C LEU A 101 5.99 -1.57 10.11
N VAL A 102 5.59 -0.59 9.31
CA VAL A 102 6.47 0.40 8.69
C VAL A 102 6.34 1.68 9.50
N ARG A 103 7.44 2.27 9.93
CA ARG A 103 7.43 3.56 10.63
C ARG A 103 7.14 4.64 9.59
N SER A 104 5.93 5.18 9.66
CA SER A 104 5.44 6.12 8.66
C SER A 104 4.35 7.04 9.22
N TYR A 105 4.08 8.13 8.51
CA TYR A 105 2.91 8.99 8.69
C TYR A 105 2.16 9.11 7.37
N LEU A 106 0.84 9.24 7.44
CA LEU A 106 0.00 9.41 6.26
C LEU A 106 -0.86 10.66 6.42
N LEU A 107 -0.71 11.62 5.51
CA LEU A 107 -1.62 12.75 5.37
C LEU A 107 -2.56 12.49 4.20
N LEU A 108 -3.86 12.54 4.44
CA LEU A 108 -4.90 12.36 3.43
C LEU A 108 -5.72 13.63 3.32
N ASP A 109 -5.71 14.28 2.17
CA ASP A 109 -6.74 15.26 1.84
C ASP A 109 -7.77 14.63 0.87
N MET A 110 -8.60 15.47 0.25
CA MET A 110 -9.65 15.02 -0.66
C MET A 110 -9.14 14.52 -2.02
N GLU A 111 -7.90 14.84 -2.41
CA GLU A 111 -7.34 14.56 -3.74
C GLU A 111 -6.10 13.64 -3.67
N ARG A 112 -5.19 13.94 -2.75
CA ARG A 112 -3.86 13.36 -2.56
C ARG A 112 -3.74 12.56 -1.26
N ALA A 113 -2.70 11.75 -1.22
CA ALA A 113 -2.22 11.02 -0.07
C ALA A 113 -0.70 11.20 0.00
N TRP A 114 -0.17 11.70 1.11
CA TRP A 114 1.27 11.82 1.32
C TRP A 114 1.72 10.78 2.33
N LEU A 115 2.59 9.86 1.89
CA LEU A 115 3.16 8.83 2.74
C LEU A 115 4.59 9.23 3.13
N TYR A 116 4.75 9.72 4.35
CA TYR A 116 6.06 10.01 4.92
C TYR A 116 6.65 8.72 5.48
N VAL A 117 7.65 8.19 4.79
CA VAL A 117 8.33 6.94 5.14
C VAL A 117 9.77 6.99 4.64
N ASN A 118 10.66 6.16 5.20
CA ASN A 118 12.00 6.02 4.66
C ASN A 118 11.96 5.44 3.24
N ARG A 119 12.25 6.28 2.24
CA ARG A 119 12.07 5.98 0.82
C ARG A 119 12.89 4.78 0.34
N SER A 120 14.09 4.58 0.89
CA SER A 120 14.94 3.43 0.53
C SER A 120 14.25 2.09 0.79
N GLN A 121 13.38 2.03 1.81
CA GLN A 121 12.63 0.83 2.17
C GLN A 121 11.49 0.52 1.19
N LEU A 122 10.93 1.53 0.53
CA LEU A 122 9.91 1.37 -0.51
C LEU A 122 10.54 0.98 -1.86
N GLU A 123 11.72 1.51 -2.15
CA GLU A 123 12.45 1.28 -3.40
C GLU A 123 13.06 -0.11 -3.45
N ALA A 124 13.66 -0.57 -2.34
CA ALA A 124 14.29 -1.89 -2.23
C ALA A 124 13.34 -3.06 -2.56
N ASN A 125 12.02 -2.87 -2.44
CA ASN A 125 11.02 -3.92 -2.56
C ASN A 125 9.91 -3.62 -3.58
N HIS A 126 10.11 -2.65 -4.48
CA HIS A 126 9.15 -2.22 -5.50
C HIS A 126 7.75 -1.79 -4.98
N VAL A 127 7.59 -1.57 -3.67
CA VAL A 127 6.31 -1.17 -3.05
C VAL A 127 5.88 0.21 -3.54
N ALA A 128 6.83 1.11 -3.78
CA ALA A 128 6.57 2.42 -4.39
C ALA A 128 5.80 2.27 -5.72
N ARG A 129 6.21 1.33 -6.58
CA ARG A 129 5.56 1.10 -7.89
C ARG A 129 4.13 0.58 -7.74
N TYR A 130 3.87 -0.29 -6.76
CA TYR A 130 2.52 -0.79 -6.47
C TYR A 130 1.57 0.33 -6.05
N LEU A 131 2.02 1.20 -5.14
CA LEU A 131 1.25 2.33 -4.66
C LEU A 131 0.95 3.31 -5.81
N THR A 132 1.96 3.73 -6.56
CA THR A 132 1.77 4.67 -7.68
C THR A 132 0.87 4.11 -8.78
N ASN A 133 1.03 2.85 -9.18
CA ASN A 133 0.20 2.25 -10.23
C ASN A 133 -1.27 2.13 -9.80
N SER A 134 -1.50 1.67 -8.57
CA SER A 134 -2.85 1.55 -8.02
C SER A 134 -3.53 2.92 -7.87
N ALA A 135 -2.77 3.95 -7.49
CA ALA A 135 -3.27 5.32 -7.38
C ALA A 135 -3.68 5.86 -8.76
N LYS A 136 -2.84 5.69 -9.78
CA LYS A 136 -3.14 6.09 -11.17
C LYS A 136 -4.40 5.40 -11.71
N GLU A 137 -4.56 4.09 -11.51
CA GLU A 137 -5.78 3.36 -11.91
C GLU A 137 -7.05 3.90 -11.24
N ALA A 138 -6.92 4.45 -10.03
CA ALA A 138 -8.03 4.99 -9.26
C ALA A 138 -8.23 6.51 -9.44
N ASN A 139 -7.47 7.16 -10.34
CA ASN A 139 -7.39 8.62 -10.47
C ASN A 139 -7.06 9.32 -9.13
N GLN A 140 -6.16 8.73 -8.35
CA GLN A 140 -5.66 9.25 -7.08
C GLN A 140 -4.17 9.59 -7.20
N LEU A 141 -3.70 10.55 -6.41
CA LEU A 141 -2.28 10.87 -6.27
C LEU A 141 -1.76 10.33 -4.94
N ILE A 142 -0.63 9.64 -4.98
CA ILE A 142 0.15 9.29 -3.79
C ILE A 142 1.59 9.79 -3.99
N GLU A 143 2.06 10.61 -3.07
CA GLU A 143 3.38 11.25 -3.06
C GLU A 143 4.22 10.73 -1.89
#